data_AF-A0A3C1Y2A0-F1
#
_entry.id   AF-A0A3C1Y2A0-F1
#
_cell.length_a   1.000
_cell.length_b   1.000
_cell.length_c   1.000
_cell.angle_alpha   90.00
_cell.angle_beta   90.00
_cell.angle_gamma   90.00
#
_symmetry.space_group_name_H-M   'P 1'
#
loop_
_entity.id
_entity.type
_entity.pdbx_description
1 polymer ?
#
loop_
_entity_poly.entity_id
_entity_poly.type
_entity_poly.pdbx_seq_one_letter_code
_entity_poly.pdbx_strand_id
1 'polypeptide(L)'
;MSRRFPLTRIAVLLSLSLPFAAPSAIAQSTDYIMHSGMIPGDVVNVGDYASITLVGGTTVTGDVINDGLMWPTFTFSPYGGIKVQSSTIQGSIINKPGRQLTSNRTGISLTGGAFVGGDIINEHGLTGDTNMGGFGIEVASNSTVIGKIVNNGTIDAGIVVSGGQVNGGIVNNGTIKSASNGVAVDVVTANTLTTITNTGLIQGDVMLGASTLNLNGGDITGAVIGATGIVNINGDFGATSKISVGQINVAAGKTLTLNDANVKGVMNVKGTLAGSGEVGPTTLESGATLSPSAATVSNPSMMGVVLPNVGTIPVASPIGMITVNGDLTFKPGSTYLVDATADGKKDRVKVIGTANLAGSVVHVGSGGTYAESTAYTILSATSLNGHFDSASSDMAYLQPSLSHQDNQVVLTLDKKQVPAEPDSKPSPGKPVDNDNGNGNSNTGNGGGNTDSGTRPIEFADLAVTGNQRSAANAVQSLPKNSSLYTRVLNLPNGAPAGVFADLSGESFGSSVSAMQNVSNNVASLPTAQLRANMN
;
A
#
# COMPACT_ATOMS: atom_id res chain seq x y z
N MET A 1 34.58 -15.63 -34.04
CA MET A 1 35.93 -15.78 -33.42
C MET A 1 36.13 -14.63 -32.46
N SER A 2 36.01 -14.89 -31.15
CA SER A 2 36.24 -13.92 -30.07
C SER A 2 37.73 -13.60 -29.97
N ARG A 3 38.13 -12.33 -30.14
CA ARG A 3 39.51 -11.91 -29.88
C ARG A 3 39.71 -11.77 -28.37
N ARG A 4 40.09 -12.87 -27.72
CA ARG A 4 40.68 -12.87 -26.37
C ARG A 4 42.17 -12.57 -26.53
N PHE A 5 42.64 -11.43 -26.05
CA PHE A 5 44.08 -11.10 -26.08
C PHE A 5 44.72 -11.37 -24.71
N PRO A 6 45.79 -12.18 -24.67
CA PRO A 6 46.88 -11.99 -23.73
C PRO A 6 48.21 -11.86 -24.51
N LEU A 7 48.91 -10.73 -24.41
CA LEU A 7 50.27 -10.61 -24.93
C LEU A 7 51.26 -10.75 -23.77
N THR A 8 51.84 -11.95 -23.64
CA THR A 8 53.02 -12.21 -22.80
C THR A 8 54.28 -11.90 -23.60
N ARG A 9 55.19 -11.10 -23.04
CA ARG A 9 56.43 -10.66 -23.69
C ARG A 9 57.44 -11.82 -23.84
N ILE A 10 57.96 -12.02 -25.06
CA ILE A 10 59.21 -12.74 -25.32
C ILE A 10 60.36 -11.73 -25.28
N ALA A 11 61.35 -11.96 -24.42
CA ALA A 11 62.69 -11.40 -24.56
C ALA A 11 63.73 -12.34 -23.93
N VAL A 12 64.68 -12.79 -24.76
CA VAL A 12 65.90 -13.58 -24.50
C VAL A 12 66.94 -12.86 -25.41
N LEU A 13 68.14 -12.38 -25.05
CA LEU A 13 69.17 -12.75 -24.08
C LEU A 13 70.20 -11.57 -23.90
N LEU A 14 70.90 -11.56 -22.76
CA LEU A 14 72.33 -11.21 -22.51
C LEU A 14 72.81 -9.79 -22.07
N SER A 15 73.24 -9.75 -20.79
CA SER A 15 74.40 -9.08 -20.13
C SER A 15 74.51 -7.55 -20.00
N LEU A 16 74.40 -7.02 -18.78
CA LEU A 16 75.53 -6.51 -17.95
C LEU A 16 75.02 -6.06 -16.56
N SER A 17 75.80 -6.37 -15.53
CA SER A 17 75.58 -6.12 -14.10
C SER A 17 75.68 -4.64 -13.71
N LEU A 18 74.69 -4.08 -12.99
CA LEU A 18 74.78 -2.96 -12.03
C LEU A 18 73.44 -2.84 -11.24
N PRO A 19 73.42 -2.59 -9.92
CA PRO A 19 72.19 -2.40 -9.17
C PRO A 19 71.80 -0.91 -9.18
N PHE A 20 71.03 -0.50 -10.18
CA PHE A 20 70.29 0.76 -10.12
C PHE A 20 68.81 0.46 -10.01
N ALA A 21 68.16 1.15 -9.06
CA ALA A 21 66.75 1.05 -8.74
C ALA A 21 65.90 0.92 -10.02
N ALA A 22 65.07 -0.12 -10.08
CA ALA A 22 64.01 -0.18 -11.06
C ALA A 22 63.20 1.12 -10.95
N PRO A 23 62.99 1.89 -12.03
CA PRO A 23 61.91 2.85 -12.00
C PRO A 23 60.65 2.01 -11.79
N SER A 24 59.95 2.24 -10.68
CA SER A 24 58.61 1.71 -10.47
C SER A 24 57.79 2.08 -11.70
N ALA A 25 57.59 1.11 -12.60
CA ALA A 25 56.69 1.25 -13.72
C ALA A 25 55.29 1.29 -13.13
N ILE A 26 54.80 2.49 -12.84
CA ILE A 26 53.39 2.74 -12.56
C ILE A 26 52.66 2.34 -13.84
N ALA A 27 52.02 1.18 -13.84
CA ALA A 27 51.19 0.74 -14.95
C ALA A 27 50.02 1.72 -15.07
N GLN A 28 50.07 2.57 -16.09
CA GLN A 28 49.00 3.50 -16.43
C GLN A 28 47.77 2.70 -16.85
N SER A 29 46.61 2.96 -16.23
CA SER A 29 45.32 2.46 -16.73
C SER A 29 45.13 2.98 -18.16
N THR A 30 44.99 2.07 -19.12
CA THR A 30 44.90 2.44 -20.54
C THR A 30 43.45 2.73 -20.89
N ASP A 31 43.18 3.93 -21.39
CA ASP A 31 41.92 4.23 -22.08
C ASP A 31 41.86 3.40 -23.36
N TYR A 32 40.78 2.65 -23.58
CA TYR A 32 40.60 1.89 -24.80
C TYR A 32 39.75 2.69 -25.79
N ILE A 33 40.43 3.42 -26.68
CA ILE A 33 39.79 4.33 -27.65
C ILE A 33 39.81 3.71 -29.05
N MET A 34 38.63 3.58 -29.65
CA MET A 34 38.42 3.09 -31.00
C MET A 34 37.98 4.24 -31.91
N HIS A 35 38.72 4.43 -33.00
CA HIS A 35 38.52 5.52 -33.96
C HIS A 35 38.19 4.96 -35.34
N SER A 36 36.95 5.21 -35.80
CA SER A 36 36.44 4.90 -37.13
C SER A 36 36.50 3.43 -37.57
N GLY A 37 35.54 3.02 -38.40
CA GLY A 37 35.53 1.70 -39.02
C GLY A 37 34.70 0.64 -38.28
N MET A 38 34.76 -0.60 -38.78
CA MET A 38 33.93 -1.71 -38.33
C MET A 38 34.70 -2.68 -37.45
N ILE A 39 34.11 -3.03 -36.31
CA ILE A 39 34.67 -3.93 -35.30
C ILE A 39 33.77 -5.18 -35.25
N PRO A 40 34.26 -6.32 -35.79
CA PRO A 40 33.48 -7.55 -35.84
C PRO A 40 33.36 -8.19 -34.44
N GLY A 41 32.15 -8.55 -34.04
CA GLY A 41 31.84 -9.19 -32.75
C GLY A 41 31.90 -8.25 -31.54
N ASP A 42 32.06 -8.87 -30.36
CA ASP A 42 32.00 -8.17 -29.08
C ASP A 42 33.32 -7.47 -28.72
N VAL A 43 33.19 -6.34 -28.03
CA VAL A 43 34.27 -5.63 -27.34
C VAL A 43 34.13 -5.93 -25.86
N VAL A 44 35.11 -6.60 -25.26
CA VAL A 44 35.05 -7.03 -23.85
C VAL A 44 36.21 -6.45 -23.06
N ASN A 45 35.92 -5.62 -22.06
CA ASN A 45 36.88 -5.34 -20.99
C ASN A 45 36.97 -6.55 -20.05
N VAL A 46 38.14 -7.19 -19.97
CA VAL A 46 38.43 -8.27 -19.03
C VAL A 46 39.51 -7.89 -18.00
N GLY A 47 39.95 -6.63 -17.97
CA GLY A 47 41.00 -6.11 -17.10
C GLY A 47 40.63 -4.79 -16.42
N ASP A 48 41.65 -4.02 -16.03
CA ASP A 48 41.54 -2.77 -15.26
C ASP A 48 41.56 -1.51 -16.17
N TYR A 49 40.83 -1.54 -17.29
CA TYR A 49 40.77 -0.41 -18.22
C TYR A 49 40.06 0.80 -17.60
N ALA A 50 40.51 2.00 -17.97
CA ALA A 50 39.87 3.22 -17.54
C ALA A 50 38.59 3.50 -18.34
N SER A 51 38.58 3.14 -19.62
CA SER A 51 37.43 3.43 -20.47
C SER A 51 37.34 2.51 -21.67
N ILE A 52 36.12 2.41 -22.22
CA ILE A 52 35.87 1.96 -23.59
C ILE A 52 35.23 3.14 -24.32
N THR A 53 35.91 3.68 -25.33
CA THR A 53 35.47 4.89 -26.04
C THR A 53 35.35 4.61 -27.53
N LEU A 54 34.15 4.76 -28.09
CA LEU A 54 33.85 4.65 -29.52
C LEU A 54 33.61 6.05 -30.10
N VAL A 55 34.44 6.45 -31.08
CA VAL A 55 34.35 7.76 -31.73
C VAL A 55 34.51 7.66 -33.25
N GLY A 56 34.19 8.76 -33.95
CA GLY A 56 34.52 8.90 -35.37
C GLY A 56 33.74 7.94 -36.28
N GLY A 57 32.48 7.61 -35.98
CA GLY A 57 31.71 6.69 -36.82
C GLY A 57 32.07 5.22 -36.65
N THR A 58 32.65 4.84 -35.50
CA THR A 58 32.96 3.44 -35.21
C THR A 58 31.69 2.61 -35.17
N THR A 59 31.71 1.41 -35.74
CA THR A 59 30.61 0.44 -35.68
C THR A 59 31.07 -0.85 -35.02
N VAL A 60 30.54 -1.18 -33.85
CA VAL A 60 30.68 -2.50 -33.21
C VAL A 60 29.49 -3.36 -33.64
N THR A 61 29.75 -4.54 -34.20
CA THR A 61 28.70 -5.44 -34.71
C THR A 61 28.12 -6.38 -33.63
N GLY A 62 28.83 -6.55 -32.52
CA GLY A 62 28.35 -7.28 -31.33
C GLY A 62 28.10 -6.36 -30.15
N ASP A 63 28.34 -6.88 -28.95
CA ASP A 63 28.13 -6.17 -27.68
C ASP A 63 29.38 -5.39 -27.23
N VAL A 64 29.18 -4.39 -26.36
CA VAL A 64 30.25 -3.78 -25.55
C VAL A 64 30.06 -4.20 -24.10
N ILE A 65 31.02 -4.93 -23.56
CA ILE A 65 30.89 -5.66 -22.30
C ILE A 65 31.97 -5.24 -21.32
N ASN A 66 31.59 -4.85 -20.10
CA ASN A 66 32.46 -4.84 -18.95
C ASN A 66 32.39 -6.18 -18.20
N ASP A 67 33.48 -6.94 -18.24
CA ASP A 67 33.73 -8.19 -17.50
C ASP A 67 35.00 -8.07 -16.61
N GLY A 68 35.34 -6.84 -16.21
CA GLY A 68 36.49 -6.51 -15.37
C GLY A 68 36.13 -5.44 -14.34
N LEU A 69 37.15 -4.82 -13.73
CA LEU A 69 36.96 -3.58 -12.98
C LEU A 69 37.24 -2.42 -13.93
N MET A 70 36.28 -1.54 -14.16
CA MET A 70 36.59 -0.28 -14.85
C MET A 70 36.92 0.77 -13.81
N TRP A 71 38.03 1.45 -14.03
CA TRP A 71 38.49 2.56 -13.19
C TRP A 71 38.83 2.19 -11.73
N PRO A 72 39.68 1.17 -11.48
CA PRO A 72 40.02 0.79 -10.11
C PRO A 72 40.98 1.75 -9.39
N THR A 73 41.60 2.70 -10.11
CA THR A 73 42.58 3.66 -9.55
C THR A 73 42.03 5.08 -9.63
N PHE A 74 42.12 5.86 -8.54
CA PHE A 74 41.68 7.27 -8.42
C PHE A 74 42.49 8.28 -9.29
N THR A 75 42.89 7.92 -10.51
CA THR A 75 43.61 8.80 -11.43
C THR A 75 42.65 9.28 -12.50
N PHE A 76 42.50 10.61 -12.63
CA PHE A 76 41.64 11.25 -13.62
C PHE A 76 41.88 10.74 -15.06
N SER A 77 40.78 10.50 -15.79
CA SER A 77 40.70 10.07 -17.18
C SER A 77 39.64 10.97 -17.83
N PRO A 78 39.96 11.61 -18.95
CA PRO A 78 38.98 12.42 -19.67
C PRO A 78 37.83 11.59 -20.25
N TYR A 79 37.97 10.25 -20.30
CA TYR A 79 37.05 9.33 -20.96
C TYR A 79 36.42 8.28 -20.04
N GLY A 80 36.60 8.38 -18.72
CA GLY A 80 36.17 7.36 -17.74
C GLY A 80 34.79 6.74 -18.02
N GLY A 81 34.71 5.41 -17.93
CA GLY A 81 33.51 4.63 -18.23
C GLY A 81 33.38 4.21 -19.70
N ILE A 82 32.15 4.03 -20.18
CA ILE A 82 31.86 3.67 -21.57
C ILE A 82 31.32 4.89 -22.31
N LYS A 83 31.97 5.29 -23.41
CA LYS A 83 31.60 6.44 -24.23
C LYS A 83 31.30 6.00 -25.65
N VAL A 84 30.14 6.40 -26.16
CA VAL A 84 29.76 6.20 -27.56
C VAL A 84 29.40 7.56 -28.13
N GLN A 85 30.23 8.07 -29.02
CA GLN A 85 30.02 9.37 -29.64
C GLN A 85 29.97 9.21 -31.16
N SER A 86 28.85 9.61 -31.76
CA SER A 86 28.63 9.52 -33.22
C SER A 86 29.03 8.15 -33.78
N SER A 87 28.69 7.08 -33.07
CA SER A 87 29.14 5.71 -33.31
C SER A 87 28.00 4.73 -33.05
N THR A 88 28.13 3.52 -33.58
CA THR A 88 27.09 2.49 -33.58
C THR A 88 27.55 1.26 -32.82
N ILE A 89 26.70 0.74 -31.95
CA ILE A 89 26.78 -0.62 -31.39
C ILE A 89 25.53 -1.34 -31.88
N GLN A 90 25.69 -2.42 -32.65
CA GLN A 90 24.54 -3.20 -33.12
C GLN A 90 23.95 -4.08 -32.01
N GLY A 91 24.78 -4.52 -31.06
CA GLY A 91 24.36 -5.24 -29.86
C GLY A 91 24.06 -4.31 -28.68
N SER A 92 24.36 -4.81 -27.48
CA SER A 92 24.06 -4.21 -26.18
C SER A 92 25.31 -3.62 -25.51
N ILE A 93 25.11 -2.78 -24.50
CA ILE A 93 26.15 -2.40 -23.53
C ILE A 93 25.87 -3.15 -22.22
N ILE A 94 26.83 -3.90 -21.70
CA ILE A 94 26.61 -4.82 -20.56
C ILE A 94 27.67 -4.62 -19.50
N ASN A 95 27.28 -4.25 -18.28
CA ASN A 95 28.09 -4.39 -17.07
C ASN A 95 27.71 -5.69 -16.35
N LYS A 96 28.61 -6.69 -16.35
CA LYS A 96 28.31 -8.06 -15.89
C LYS A 96 28.13 -8.19 -14.37
N PRO A 97 27.52 -9.29 -13.90
CA PRO A 97 27.39 -9.57 -12.47
C PRO A 97 28.75 -9.58 -11.77
N GLY A 98 28.80 -9.00 -10.56
CA GLY A 98 30.04 -8.89 -9.77
C GLY A 98 31.08 -7.91 -10.32
N ARG A 99 30.76 -7.13 -11.35
CA ARG A 99 31.68 -6.19 -12.00
C ARG A 99 31.33 -4.74 -11.72
N GLN A 100 32.33 -3.98 -11.32
CA GLN A 100 32.20 -2.56 -11.03
C GLN A 100 32.58 -1.74 -12.27
N LEU A 101 31.67 -0.88 -12.71
CA LEU A 101 31.95 0.19 -13.66
C LEU A 101 32.00 1.51 -12.89
N THR A 102 33.20 1.95 -12.54
CA THR A 102 33.39 3.28 -11.94
C THR A 102 33.74 4.28 -13.04
N SER A 103 33.32 5.53 -12.86
CA SER A 103 33.71 6.64 -13.74
C SER A 103 33.88 7.92 -12.93
N ASN A 104 34.88 8.73 -13.30
CA ASN A 104 35.03 10.12 -12.86
C ASN A 104 34.27 11.12 -13.74
N ARG A 105 33.37 10.64 -14.59
CA ARG A 105 32.43 11.46 -15.36
C ARG A 105 31.12 10.69 -15.46
N THR A 106 30.47 10.64 -16.61
CA THR A 106 29.31 9.74 -16.76
C THR A 106 29.77 8.27 -16.80
N GLY A 107 29.06 7.33 -16.18
CA GLY A 107 29.36 5.89 -16.27
C GLY A 107 29.24 5.36 -17.70
N ILE A 108 28.06 5.50 -18.31
CA ILE A 108 27.79 5.18 -19.72
C ILE A 108 27.21 6.43 -20.39
N SER A 109 27.84 6.94 -21.44
CA SER A 109 27.39 8.15 -22.14
C SER A 109 27.26 7.91 -23.65
N LEU A 110 26.05 8.16 -24.18
CA LEU A 110 25.74 8.15 -25.60
C LEU A 110 25.50 9.58 -26.08
N THR A 111 26.31 10.04 -27.04
CA THR A 111 26.25 11.43 -27.55
C THR A 111 26.48 11.50 -29.06
N GLY A 112 26.19 12.67 -29.65
CA GLY A 112 26.47 12.95 -31.06
C GLY A 112 25.76 12.03 -32.05
N GLY A 113 24.53 11.59 -31.76
CA GLY A 113 23.81 10.65 -32.61
C GLY A 113 24.30 9.21 -32.48
N ALA A 114 24.76 8.80 -31.30
CA ALA A 114 25.15 7.42 -31.05
C ALA A 114 23.95 6.47 -31.15
N PHE A 115 24.19 5.23 -31.57
CA PHE A 115 23.16 4.22 -31.75
C PHE A 115 23.53 2.93 -31.01
N VAL A 116 22.60 2.41 -30.21
CA VAL A 116 22.68 1.08 -29.58
C VAL A 116 21.47 0.26 -30.04
N GLY A 117 21.71 -0.83 -30.75
CA GLY A 117 20.67 -1.70 -31.28
C GLY A 117 20.02 -2.62 -30.24
N GLY A 118 20.75 -2.93 -29.16
CA GLY A 118 20.29 -3.73 -28.03
C GLY A 118 20.00 -2.91 -26.77
N ASP A 119 20.20 -3.55 -25.62
CA ASP A 119 19.95 -2.98 -24.29
C ASP A 119 21.20 -2.31 -23.71
N ILE A 120 21.02 -1.48 -22.68
CA ILE A 120 22.05 -1.12 -21.72
C ILE A 120 21.73 -1.83 -20.42
N ILE A 121 22.59 -2.73 -19.95
CA ILE A 121 22.33 -3.62 -18.82
C ILE A 121 23.38 -3.39 -17.72
N ASN A 122 22.92 -3.09 -16.50
CA ASN A 122 23.76 -3.07 -15.29
C ASN A 122 23.36 -4.18 -14.32
N GLU A 123 24.23 -5.17 -14.14
CA GLU A 123 24.01 -6.32 -13.26
C GLU A 123 24.66 -6.19 -11.86
N HIS A 124 25.42 -5.13 -11.60
CA HIS A 124 26.09 -4.97 -10.29
C HIS A 124 26.24 -3.52 -9.86
N GLY A 125 27.28 -2.81 -10.30
CA GLY A 125 27.60 -1.49 -9.80
C GLY A 125 28.11 -0.59 -10.90
N LEU A 126 27.46 0.56 -11.03
CA LEU A 126 27.76 1.57 -12.03
C LEU A 126 27.76 2.94 -11.35
N THR A 127 28.83 3.71 -11.48
CA THR A 127 28.90 5.07 -10.92
C THR A 127 29.11 6.12 -12.00
N GLY A 128 28.67 7.33 -11.70
CA GLY A 128 29.15 8.55 -12.33
C GLY A 128 29.76 9.50 -11.29
N ASP A 129 30.53 10.49 -11.73
CA ASP A 129 31.04 11.54 -10.85
C ASP A 129 30.01 12.64 -10.66
N THR A 130 29.32 12.56 -9.54
CA THR A 130 28.34 13.54 -9.13
C THR A 130 28.97 14.93 -8.88
N ASN A 131 30.25 15.03 -8.51
CA ASN A 131 30.91 16.32 -8.26
C ASN A 131 31.17 17.10 -9.56
N MET A 132 31.29 16.41 -10.68
CA MET A 132 31.50 17.01 -12.00
C MET A 132 30.21 17.07 -12.84
N GLY A 133 29.05 16.77 -12.24
CA GLY A 133 27.76 16.73 -12.95
C GLY A 133 27.62 15.54 -13.91
N GLY A 134 28.40 14.47 -13.69
CA GLY A 134 28.27 13.22 -14.41
C GLY A 134 27.06 12.42 -13.93
N PHE A 135 26.55 11.57 -14.83
CA PHE A 135 25.43 10.67 -14.55
C PHE A 135 25.89 9.21 -14.48
N GLY A 136 25.06 8.32 -13.95
CA GLY A 136 25.29 6.89 -14.15
C GLY A 136 25.18 6.57 -15.63
N ILE A 137 24.00 6.83 -16.20
CA ILE A 137 23.73 6.62 -17.62
C ILE A 137 23.20 7.91 -18.23
N GLU A 138 23.74 8.30 -19.40
CA GLU A 138 23.32 9.45 -20.18
C GLU A 138 23.04 9.03 -21.62
N VAL A 139 21.82 9.34 -22.10
CA VAL A 139 21.45 9.22 -23.52
C VAL A 139 21.06 10.59 -24.03
N ALA A 140 21.94 11.21 -24.81
CA ALA A 140 21.79 12.61 -25.20
C ALA A 140 22.13 12.89 -26.66
N SER A 141 21.87 14.12 -27.11
CA SER A 141 22.31 14.64 -28.42
C SER A 141 21.88 13.75 -29.61
N ASN A 142 20.58 13.46 -29.69
CA ASN A 142 19.92 12.62 -30.69
C ASN A 142 20.41 11.16 -30.71
N SER A 143 21.00 10.68 -29.62
CA SER A 143 21.38 9.28 -29.49
C SER A 143 20.16 8.40 -29.23
N THR A 144 20.24 7.14 -29.69
CA THR A 144 19.14 6.17 -29.66
C THR A 144 19.59 4.87 -29.02
N VAL A 145 18.80 4.39 -28.06
CA VAL A 145 18.82 3.00 -27.59
C VAL A 145 17.52 2.36 -28.09
N ILE A 146 17.64 1.33 -28.95
CA ILE A 146 16.46 0.60 -29.44
C ILE A 146 15.87 -0.30 -28.34
N GLY A 147 16.75 -0.94 -27.56
CA GLY A 147 16.35 -1.72 -26.41
C GLY A 147 16.00 -0.88 -25.19
N LYS A 148 16.23 -1.48 -24.02
CA LYS A 148 15.96 -0.93 -22.70
C LYS A 148 17.22 -0.43 -22.03
N ILE A 149 17.06 0.43 -21.03
CA ILE A 149 18.03 0.51 -19.94
C ILE A 149 17.53 -0.40 -18.82
N VAL A 150 18.31 -1.40 -18.42
CA VAL A 150 17.98 -2.37 -17.36
C VAL A 150 18.98 -2.22 -16.21
N ASN A 151 18.48 -1.90 -15.02
CA ASN A 151 19.26 -1.88 -13.80
C ASN A 151 18.84 -3.00 -12.85
N ASN A 152 19.67 -4.03 -12.72
CA ASN A 152 19.54 -5.10 -11.72
C ASN A 152 20.46 -4.87 -10.51
N GLY A 153 21.43 -3.97 -10.64
CA GLY A 153 22.38 -3.60 -9.60
C GLY A 153 22.13 -2.22 -8.97
N THR A 154 23.20 -1.52 -8.65
CA THR A 154 23.18 -0.13 -8.20
C THR A 154 23.73 0.78 -9.29
N ILE A 155 22.99 1.85 -9.60
CA ILE A 155 23.46 3.01 -10.33
C ILE A 155 23.62 4.16 -9.33
N ASP A 156 24.84 4.66 -9.17
CA ASP A 156 25.20 5.74 -8.25
C ASP A 156 25.58 6.99 -9.05
N ALA A 157 24.55 7.74 -9.50
CA ALA A 157 24.56 9.05 -10.17
C ALA A 157 23.38 9.22 -11.17
N GLY A 158 22.29 8.50 -10.99
CA GLY A 158 21.07 8.65 -11.79
C GLY A 158 21.16 8.23 -13.26
N ILE A 159 20.03 8.37 -13.95
CA ILE A 159 19.86 8.16 -15.40
C ILE A 159 19.26 9.42 -15.99
N VAL A 160 19.84 9.92 -17.08
CA VAL A 160 19.29 11.04 -17.85
C VAL A 160 19.11 10.68 -19.32
N VAL A 161 17.95 11.00 -19.87
CA VAL A 161 17.65 10.94 -21.30
C VAL A 161 17.27 12.34 -21.75
N SER A 162 18.22 13.06 -22.36
CA SER A 162 18.09 14.49 -22.68
C SER A 162 18.40 14.77 -24.14
N GLY A 163 17.35 15.01 -24.94
CA GLY A 163 17.46 15.10 -26.39
C GLY A 163 17.88 13.78 -27.05
N GLY A 164 17.79 12.65 -26.34
CA GLY A 164 17.96 11.29 -26.85
C GLY A 164 16.69 10.48 -26.69
N GLN A 165 16.71 9.19 -27.05
CA GLN A 165 15.55 8.31 -26.91
C GLN A 165 15.95 6.88 -26.51
N VAL A 166 15.08 6.24 -25.73
CA VAL A 166 15.21 4.85 -25.27
C VAL A 166 13.88 4.14 -25.56
N ASN A 167 13.82 3.41 -26.67
CA ASN A 167 12.54 2.90 -27.20
C ASN A 167 11.94 1.79 -26.32
N GLY A 168 12.78 0.96 -25.71
CA GLY A 168 12.33 -0.08 -24.78
C GLY A 168 11.98 0.44 -23.39
N GLY A 169 12.29 1.70 -23.08
CA GLY A 169 12.11 2.29 -21.76
C GLY A 169 13.22 1.96 -20.75
N ILE A 170 12.94 2.26 -19.48
CA ILE A 170 13.85 2.04 -18.35
C ILE A 170 13.22 1.00 -17.43
N VAL A 171 13.99 0.00 -17.02
CA VAL A 171 13.59 -1.03 -16.06
C VAL A 171 14.53 -0.97 -14.87
N ASN A 172 14.00 -0.66 -13.70
CA ASN A 172 14.74 -0.67 -12.45
C ASN A 172 14.27 -1.82 -11.55
N ASN A 173 15.13 -2.83 -11.42
CA ASN A 173 14.98 -3.95 -10.50
C ASN A 173 15.88 -3.81 -9.27
N GLY A 174 16.94 -2.99 -9.36
CA GLY A 174 17.87 -2.70 -8.27
C GLY A 174 17.71 -1.29 -7.69
N THR A 175 18.81 -0.61 -7.42
CA THR A 175 18.83 0.75 -6.85
C THR A 175 19.33 1.78 -7.86
N ILE A 176 18.60 2.88 -8.03
CA ILE A 176 19.10 4.08 -8.72
C ILE A 176 19.19 5.20 -7.69
N LYS A 177 20.39 5.70 -7.43
CA LYS A 177 20.60 6.88 -6.59
C LYS A 177 20.61 8.16 -7.42
N SER A 178 20.27 9.27 -6.79
CA SER A 178 20.32 10.59 -7.39
C SER A 178 21.70 10.97 -7.92
N ALA A 179 21.71 11.76 -9.00
CA ALA A 179 22.85 12.59 -9.34
C ALA A 179 23.00 13.74 -8.33
N SER A 180 24.03 14.56 -8.47
CA SER A 180 24.30 15.69 -7.56
C SER A 180 23.20 16.75 -7.50
N ASN A 181 22.33 16.80 -8.51
CA ASN A 181 21.16 17.68 -8.54
C ASN A 181 19.95 17.11 -7.76
N GLY A 182 20.07 15.94 -7.12
CA GLY A 182 18.98 15.28 -6.40
C GLY A 182 18.07 14.42 -7.29
N VAL A 183 18.26 14.42 -8.61
CA VAL A 183 17.43 13.67 -9.56
C VAL A 183 18.04 12.30 -9.84
N ALA A 184 17.26 11.25 -9.63
CA ALA A 184 17.65 9.87 -9.92
C ALA A 184 17.27 9.45 -11.35
N VAL A 185 16.15 9.93 -11.87
CA VAL A 185 15.75 9.67 -13.26
C VAL A 185 15.20 10.94 -13.89
N ASP A 186 15.79 11.38 -15.00
CA ASP A 186 15.33 12.52 -15.79
C ASP A 186 15.07 12.12 -17.24
N VAL A 187 13.81 12.19 -17.65
CA VAL A 187 13.36 11.93 -19.03
C VAL A 187 12.51 13.08 -19.57
N VAL A 188 12.63 14.28 -18.99
CA VAL A 188 11.79 15.44 -19.34
C VAL A 188 11.95 15.85 -20.80
N THR A 189 13.19 15.83 -21.29
CA THR A 189 13.56 16.28 -22.65
C THR A 189 13.89 15.10 -23.57
N ALA A 190 13.45 13.89 -23.25
CA ALA A 190 13.57 12.75 -24.15
C ALA A 190 12.81 13.01 -25.46
N ASN A 191 13.39 12.61 -26.60
CA ASN A 191 12.78 12.80 -27.93
C ASN A 191 11.49 11.98 -28.09
N THR A 192 11.33 10.91 -27.31
CA THR A 192 10.14 10.06 -27.25
C THR A 192 9.72 9.85 -25.81
N LEU A 193 8.42 9.68 -25.59
CA LEU A 193 7.90 9.32 -24.27
C LEU A 193 8.55 8.01 -23.80
N THR A 194 9.09 8.04 -22.59
CA THR A 194 9.77 6.90 -22.00
C THR A 194 8.82 6.20 -21.03
N THR A 195 8.82 4.87 -21.02
CA THR A 195 8.16 4.11 -19.95
C THR A 195 9.21 3.67 -18.94
N ILE A 196 9.03 4.04 -17.68
CA ILE A 196 9.87 3.60 -16.57
C ILE A 196 9.10 2.53 -15.81
N THR A 197 9.69 1.35 -15.63
CA THR A 197 9.13 0.27 -14.82
C THR A 197 10.01 0.05 -13.60
N ASN A 198 9.45 0.23 -12.41
CA ASN A 198 10.18 0.16 -11.16
C ASN A 198 9.64 -0.97 -10.27
N THR A 199 10.48 -1.96 -10.00
CA THR A 199 10.29 -2.96 -8.92
C THR A 199 11.36 -2.83 -7.83
N GLY A 200 12.40 -2.02 -8.06
CA GLY A 200 13.47 -1.74 -7.11
C GLY A 200 13.30 -0.39 -6.39
N LEU A 201 14.41 0.21 -5.98
CA LEU A 201 14.45 1.46 -5.24
C LEU A 201 14.97 2.61 -6.12
N ILE A 202 14.27 3.74 -6.14
CA ILE A 202 14.76 5.00 -6.71
C ILE A 202 15.00 5.99 -5.56
N GLN A 203 16.27 6.25 -5.25
CA GLN A 203 16.69 7.16 -4.20
C GLN A 203 16.94 8.57 -4.77
N GLY A 204 15.86 9.31 -5.01
CA GLY A 204 15.92 10.67 -5.53
C GLY A 204 14.69 11.02 -6.35
N ASP A 205 14.72 12.21 -6.94
CA ASP A 205 13.61 12.73 -7.71
C ASP A 205 13.49 12.01 -9.07
N VAL A 206 12.25 11.86 -9.56
CA VAL A 206 11.91 11.31 -10.87
C VAL A 206 11.21 12.38 -11.70
N MET A 207 11.89 12.89 -12.72
CA MET A 207 11.38 13.92 -13.62
C MET A 207 10.85 13.26 -14.91
N LEU A 208 9.53 13.21 -15.07
CA LEU A 208 8.86 12.47 -16.15
C LEU A 208 8.61 13.31 -17.41
N GLY A 209 8.40 14.62 -17.27
CA GLY A 209 7.78 15.40 -18.34
C GLY A 209 6.40 14.84 -18.67
N ALA A 210 6.23 14.28 -19.88
CA ALA A 210 5.03 13.59 -20.35
C ALA A 210 5.14 12.05 -20.31
N SER A 211 6.26 11.51 -19.80
CA SER A 211 6.55 10.08 -19.75
C SER A 211 5.69 9.35 -18.70
N THR A 212 5.74 8.00 -18.75
CA THR A 212 4.98 7.14 -17.84
C THR A 212 5.90 6.44 -16.84
N LEU A 213 5.50 6.40 -15.57
CA LEU A 213 6.12 5.60 -14.52
C LEU A 213 5.16 4.51 -14.05
N ASN A 214 5.58 3.26 -14.13
CA ASN A 214 4.91 2.09 -13.61
C ASN A 214 5.61 1.64 -12.31
N LEU A 215 4.92 1.80 -11.18
CA LEU A 215 5.35 1.30 -9.88
C LEU A 215 4.79 -0.12 -9.68
N ASN A 216 5.63 -1.13 -9.92
CA ASN A 216 5.26 -2.54 -9.86
C ASN A 216 5.66 -3.20 -8.53
N GLY A 217 5.73 -2.42 -7.44
CA GLY A 217 6.11 -2.86 -6.09
C GLY A 217 7.46 -2.31 -5.58
N GLY A 218 8.12 -1.46 -6.37
CA GLY A 218 9.31 -0.74 -5.94
C GLY A 218 8.99 0.59 -5.25
N ASP A 219 9.99 1.15 -4.56
CA ASP A 219 9.88 2.39 -3.78
C ASP A 219 10.57 3.57 -4.46
N ILE A 220 10.16 4.79 -4.07
CA ILE A 220 10.79 6.06 -4.47
C ILE A 220 10.90 6.95 -3.24
N THR A 221 12.10 7.46 -2.95
CA THR A 221 12.32 8.33 -1.79
C THR A 221 12.23 9.82 -2.09
N GLY A 222 12.30 10.22 -3.37
CA GLY A 222 12.19 11.61 -3.80
C GLY A 222 10.85 11.95 -4.46
N ALA A 223 10.75 13.17 -4.98
CA ALA A 223 9.55 13.65 -5.64
C ALA A 223 9.37 13.04 -7.05
N VAL A 224 8.13 12.82 -7.46
CA VAL A 224 7.79 12.44 -8.84
C VAL A 224 7.09 13.62 -9.52
N ILE A 225 7.68 14.16 -10.58
CA ILE A 225 7.21 15.40 -11.21
C ILE A 225 7.05 15.22 -12.72
N GLY A 226 5.90 15.61 -13.26
CA GLY A 226 5.67 15.65 -14.71
C GLY A 226 4.26 16.11 -15.03
N ALA A 227 4.09 17.38 -15.41
CA ALA A 227 2.78 18.04 -15.50
C ALA A 227 1.73 17.28 -16.34
N THR A 228 2.18 16.52 -17.35
CA THR A 228 1.34 15.66 -18.20
C THR A 228 1.74 14.19 -18.13
N GLY A 229 2.68 13.85 -17.25
CA GLY A 229 3.14 12.49 -17.01
C GLY A 229 2.09 11.65 -16.32
N ILE A 230 2.27 10.33 -16.43
CA ILE A 230 1.35 9.32 -15.89
C ILE A 230 2.09 8.48 -14.87
N VAL A 231 1.49 8.26 -13.70
CA VAL A 231 1.97 7.30 -12.70
C VAL A 231 0.95 6.19 -12.54
N ASN A 232 1.37 4.94 -12.73
CA ASN A 232 0.56 3.75 -12.52
C ASN A 232 1.06 3.00 -11.28
N ILE A 233 0.18 2.86 -10.28
CA ILE A 233 0.39 2.08 -9.06
C ILE A 233 -0.09 0.65 -9.33
N ASN A 234 0.83 -0.23 -9.72
CA ASN A 234 0.58 -1.64 -10.08
C ASN A 234 1.06 -2.62 -8.99
N GLY A 235 1.87 -2.15 -8.04
CA GLY A 235 2.18 -2.78 -6.75
C GLY A 235 1.64 -1.92 -5.62
N ASP A 236 1.60 -2.45 -4.40
CA ASP A 236 1.31 -1.61 -3.23
C ASP A 236 2.43 -0.58 -3.06
N PHE A 237 2.07 0.67 -2.83
CA PHE A 237 3.01 1.78 -2.79
C PHE A 237 2.67 2.77 -1.68
N GLY A 238 3.64 3.05 -0.82
CA GLY A 238 3.55 4.10 0.19
C GLY A 238 4.25 5.37 -0.32
N ALA A 239 3.50 6.41 -0.62
CA ALA A 239 4.08 7.69 -1.02
C ALA A 239 4.80 8.31 0.18
N THR A 240 6.12 8.48 0.11
CA THR A 240 6.92 9.15 1.15
C THR A 240 7.32 10.57 0.76
N SER A 241 6.89 11.02 -0.42
CA SER A 241 7.26 12.30 -1.02
C SER A 241 6.19 12.79 -1.98
N LYS A 242 6.33 14.03 -2.42
CA LYS A 242 5.38 14.68 -3.31
C LYS A 242 5.32 13.97 -4.67
N ILE A 243 4.10 13.66 -5.11
CA ILE A 243 3.82 13.29 -6.50
C ILE A 243 3.04 14.44 -7.13
N SER A 244 3.49 14.94 -8.28
CA SER A 244 2.85 16.04 -8.97
C SER A 244 2.89 15.78 -10.47
N VAL A 245 1.88 15.06 -10.93
CA VAL A 245 1.80 14.58 -12.30
C VAL A 245 0.45 14.91 -12.95
N GLY A 246 0.30 14.61 -14.23
CA GLY A 246 -0.98 14.81 -14.93
C GLY A 246 -2.05 13.83 -14.44
N GLN A 247 -1.68 12.55 -14.33
CA GLN A 247 -2.60 11.49 -13.97
C GLN A 247 -1.95 10.41 -13.09
N ILE A 248 -2.72 9.90 -12.12
CA ILE A 248 -2.37 8.76 -11.27
C ILE A 248 -3.44 7.68 -11.43
N ASN A 249 -3.02 6.45 -11.71
CA ASN A 249 -3.91 5.29 -11.76
C ASN A 249 -3.54 4.31 -10.65
N VAL A 250 -4.51 3.88 -9.85
CA VAL A 250 -4.32 2.80 -8.88
C VAL A 250 -4.99 1.54 -9.41
N ALA A 251 -4.22 0.48 -9.66
CA ALA A 251 -4.72 -0.76 -10.23
C ALA A 251 -5.64 -1.51 -9.25
N ALA A 252 -6.52 -2.36 -9.79
CA ALA A 252 -7.41 -3.18 -8.97
C ALA A 252 -6.61 -4.11 -8.05
N GLY A 253 -7.05 -4.22 -6.79
CA GLY A 253 -6.35 -5.01 -5.77
C GLY A 253 -4.99 -4.46 -5.33
N LYS A 254 -4.65 -3.21 -5.69
CA LYS A 254 -3.43 -2.52 -5.26
C LYS A 254 -3.75 -1.31 -4.41
N THR A 255 -2.82 -0.94 -3.54
CA THR A 255 -3.01 0.13 -2.57
C THR A 255 -2.01 1.26 -2.79
N LEU A 256 -2.52 2.48 -2.91
CA LEU A 256 -1.74 3.71 -2.73
C LEU A 256 -1.95 4.22 -1.30
N THR A 257 -0.89 4.24 -0.49
CA THR A 257 -0.92 4.82 0.86
C THR A 257 -0.26 6.20 0.84
N LEU A 258 -0.95 7.22 1.35
CA LEU A 258 -0.49 8.61 1.23
C LEU A 258 0.60 9.01 2.24
N ASN A 259 0.67 8.42 3.44
CA ASN A 259 1.67 8.75 4.48
C ASN A 259 1.95 10.27 4.65
N ASP A 260 0.90 11.08 4.71
CA ASP A 260 0.92 12.55 4.78
C ASP A 260 1.54 13.25 3.55
N ALA A 261 1.71 12.53 2.44
CA ALA A 261 2.20 13.07 1.18
C ALA A 261 1.16 13.90 0.44
N ASN A 262 1.68 14.72 -0.48
CA ASN A 262 0.88 15.49 -1.43
C ASN A 262 0.96 14.86 -2.82
N VAL A 263 -0.15 14.28 -3.27
CA VAL A 263 -0.27 13.50 -4.51
C VAL A 263 -1.20 14.23 -5.48
N LYS A 264 -0.63 15.15 -6.26
CA LYS A 264 -1.34 15.97 -7.25
C LYS A 264 -1.38 15.31 -8.62
N GLY A 265 -2.51 15.48 -9.27
CA GLY A 265 -2.86 14.91 -10.56
C GLY A 265 -4.30 14.40 -10.52
N VAL A 266 -4.88 14.13 -11.68
CA VAL A 266 -6.19 13.47 -11.73
C VAL A 266 -6.00 12.01 -11.29
N MET A 267 -6.70 11.60 -10.25
CA MET A 267 -6.57 10.27 -9.66
C MET A 267 -7.74 9.38 -10.08
N ASN A 268 -7.40 8.20 -10.60
CA ASN A 268 -8.34 7.15 -10.96
C ASN A 268 -8.01 5.88 -10.15
N VAL A 269 -8.89 5.52 -9.23
CA VAL A 269 -8.64 4.45 -8.25
C VAL A 269 -9.52 3.25 -8.58
N LYS A 270 -8.92 2.12 -8.96
CA LYS A 270 -9.59 0.82 -9.09
C LYS A 270 -9.31 -0.11 -7.91
N GLY A 271 -8.24 0.17 -7.14
CA GLY A 271 -7.87 -0.54 -5.93
C GLY A 271 -8.24 0.26 -4.68
N THR A 272 -7.26 0.51 -3.82
CA THR A 272 -7.44 1.22 -2.56
C THR A 272 -6.62 2.51 -2.52
N LEU A 273 -7.27 3.61 -2.13
CA LEU A 273 -6.58 4.83 -1.68
C LEU A 273 -6.63 4.86 -0.15
N ALA A 274 -5.46 4.88 0.49
CA ALA A 274 -5.33 4.76 1.93
C ALA A 274 -4.46 5.83 2.59
N GLY A 275 -4.61 5.99 3.91
CA GLY A 275 -3.80 6.88 4.73
C GLY A 275 -4.17 8.36 4.61
N SER A 276 -3.50 9.18 5.41
CA SER A 276 -3.69 10.64 5.45
C SER A 276 -2.87 11.35 4.39
N GLY A 277 -3.36 12.47 3.87
CA GLY A 277 -2.62 13.30 2.93
C GLY A 277 -3.52 14.17 2.04
N GLU A 278 -2.93 14.70 0.97
CA GLU A 278 -3.63 15.50 -0.03
C GLU A 278 -3.60 14.80 -1.39
N VAL A 279 -4.73 14.81 -2.08
CA VAL A 279 -4.86 14.31 -3.45
C VAL A 279 -5.46 15.37 -4.38
N GLY A 280 -5.28 15.22 -5.69
CA GLY A 280 -6.02 15.99 -6.70
C GLY A 280 -7.47 15.49 -6.89
N PRO A 281 -8.17 15.93 -7.96
CA PRO A 281 -9.49 15.40 -8.30
C PRO A 281 -9.45 13.88 -8.39
N THR A 282 -10.39 13.20 -7.73
CA THR A 282 -10.30 11.75 -7.49
C THR A 282 -11.59 11.04 -7.88
N THR A 283 -11.46 9.94 -8.63
CA THR A 283 -12.56 9.02 -8.96
C THR A 283 -12.27 7.64 -8.38
N LEU A 284 -13.19 7.12 -7.59
CA LEU A 284 -13.22 5.76 -7.07
C LEU A 284 -14.09 4.94 -8.01
N GLU A 285 -13.47 4.01 -8.73
CA GLU A 285 -14.15 3.10 -9.64
C GLU A 285 -14.97 2.04 -8.90
N SER A 286 -15.80 1.28 -9.62
CA SER A 286 -16.52 0.16 -9.02
C SER A 286 -15.54 -0.86 -8.42
N GLY A 287 -15.80 -1.30 -7.19
CA GLY A 287 -14.91 -2.18 -6.42
C GLY A 287 -13.72 -1.47 -5.75
N ALA A 288 -13.57 -0.15 -5.93
CA ALA A 288 -12.51 0.61 -5.28
C ALA A 288 -12.85 0.96 -3.82
N THR A 289 -11.80 1.16 -3.02
CA THR A 289 -11.90 1.48 -1.60
C THR A 289 -11.20 2.79 -1.27
N LEU A 290 -11.85 3.64 -0.47
CA LEU A 290 -11.24 4.79 0.20
C LEU A 290 -11.11 4.49 1.69
N SER A 291 -9.90 4.63 2.26
CA SER A 291 -9.64 4.37 3.69
C SER A 291 -8.67 5.43 4.26
N PRO A 292 -9.16 6.54 4.83
CA PRO A 292 -8.27 7.57 5.37
C PRO A 292 -7.30 7.09 6.45
N SER A 293 -7.61 6.01 7.18
CA SER A 293 -6.66 5.34 8.06
C SER A 293 -5.56 4.60 7.28
N ALA A 294 -4.37 4.47 7.88
CA ALA A 294 -3.25 3.78 7.22
C ALA A 294 -3.63 2.33 6.89
N ALA A 295 -3.27 1.87 5.68
CA ALA A 295 -3.50 0.49 5.21
C ALA A 295 -2.76 -0.60 6.03
N THR A 296 -2.22 -0.29 7.21
CA THR A 296 -1.62 -1.25 8.15
C THR A 296 -2.66 -2.12 8.86
N VAL A 297 -3.83 -2.36 8.25
CA VAL A 297 -4.64 -3.54 8.55
C VAL A 297 -4.18 -4.68 7.63
N SER A 298 -2.97 -5.17 7.89
CA SER A 298 -2.62 -6.56 7.60
C SER A 298 -3.41 -7.48 8.53
N ASN A 299 -4.75 -7.52 8.38
CA ASN A 299 -5.53 -8.75 8.40
C ASN A 299 -7.04 -8.44 8.33
N PRO A 300 -7.75 -8.89 7.28
CA PRO A 300 -9.21 -8.95 7.21
C PRO A 300 -9.84 -10.05 8.12
N SER A 301 -9.15 -10.46 9.19
CA SER A 301 -9.59 -11.55 10.09
C SER A 301 -10.60 -11.11 11.16
N MET A 302 -11.35 -10.02 10.96
CA MET A 302 -12.62 -9.83 11.66
C MET A 302 -13.73 -10.75 11.12
N MET A 303 -13.50 -11.42 9.98
CA MET A 303 -14.25 -12.62 9.59
C MET A 303 -13.63 -13.88 10.22
N GLY A 304 -13.87 -14.08 11.52
CA GLY A 304 -13.84 -15.39 12.17
C GLY A 304 -12.48 -16.06 12.40
N VAL A 305 -11.73 -15.61 13.41
CA VAL A 305 -10.95 -16.51 14.28
C VAL A 305 -10.96 -15.96 15.71
N VAL A 306 -11.73 -16.61 16.60
CA VAL A 306 -11.60 -16.41 18.05
C VAL A 306 -10.39 -17.23 18.52
N LEU A 307 -9.28 -16.58 18.85
CA LEU A 307 -8.30 -17.18 19.76
C LEU A 307 -8.75 -16.89 21.20
N PRO A 308 -8.91 -17.91 22.07
CA PRO A 308 -9.13 -17.68 23.48
C PRO A 308 -7.80 -17.26 24.12
N ASN A 309 -7.81 -16.15 24.86
CA ASN A 309 -6.72 -15.63 25.70
C ASN A 309 -5.42 -15.17 25.00
N VAL A 310 -5.40 -13.92 24.50
CA VAL A 310 -4.30 -12.97 24.81
C VAL A 310 -4.86 -11.55 24.79
N GLY A 311 -4.61 -10.76 25.84
CA GLY A 311 -5.07 -9.38 25.96
C GLY A 311 -4.36 -8.42 25.00
N THR A 312 -4.76 -8.41 23.73
CA THR A 312 -4.43 -7.31 22.83
C THR A 312 -5.37 -6.14 23.14
N ILE A 313 -4.88 -5.16 23.89
CA ILE A 313 -5.49 -3.84 23.96
C ILE A 313 -5.62 -3.34 22.51
N PRO A 314 -6.81 -2.94 22.03
CA PRO A 314 -6.91 -2.31 20.71
C PRO A 314 -6.04 -1.05 20.75
N VAL A 315 -4.91 -1.08 20.06
CA VAL A 315 -4.10 0.11 19.80
C VAL A 315 -5.00 0.99 18.94
N ALA A 316 -5.33 2.20 19.41
CA ALA A 316 -6.23 3.09 18.69
C ALA A 316 -5.79 3.22 17.23
N SER A 317 -6.64 2.83 16.28
CA SER A 317 -6.37 3.03 14.86
C SER A 317 -6.08 4.51 14.63
N PRO A 318 -4.99 4.87 13.92
CA PRO A 318 -4.71 6.27 13.65
C PRO A 318 -5.86 6.85 12.82
N ILE A 319 -6.50 7.88 13.37
CA ILE A 319 -7.59 8.60 12.70
C ILE A 319 -7.04 9.39 11.52
N GLY A 320 -7.55 9.06 10.35
CA GLY A 320 -7.10 9.53 9.05
C GLY A 320 -7.77 10.81 8.56
N MET A 321 -7.06 11.55 7.71
CA MET A 321 -7.62 12.69 6.99
C MET A 321 -7.10 12.75 5.56
N ILE A 322 -8.03 12.66 4.60
CA ILE A 322 -7.73 12.90 3.18
C ILE A 322 -8.34 14.23 2.75
N THR A 323 -7.54 15.10 2.15
CA THR A 323 -8.04 16.30 1.48
C THR A 323 -7.99 16.11 -0.04
N VAL A 324 -9.13 16.26 -0.70
CA VAL A 324 -9.28 16.19 -2.15
C VAL A 324 -9.31 17.61 -2.71
N ASN A 325 -8.25 18.02 -3.39
CA ASN A 325 -8.11 19.31 -4.07
C ASN A 325 -8.81 19.29 -5.43
N GLY A 326 -10.14 19.20 -5.40
CA GLY A 326 -10.99 19.10 -6.57
C GLY A 326 -12.26 18.31 -6.27
N ASP A 327 -12.88 17.76 -7.30
CA ASP A 327 -14.05 16.90 -7.15
C ASP A 327 -13.65 15.50 -6.67
N LEU A 328 -14.53 14.89 -5.87
CA LEU A 328 -14.45 13.49 -5.46
C LEU A 328 -15.66 12.75 -6.02
N THR A 329 -15.45 11.66 -6.73
CA THR A 329 -16.53 10.83 -7.27
C THR A 329 -16.43 9.40 -6.78
N PHE A 330 -17.46 8.95 -6.07
CA PHE A 330 -17.71 7.53 -5.80
C PHE A 330 -18.60 6.97 -6.89
N LYS A 331 -18.14 5.94 -7.61
CA LYS A 331 -19.00 5.18 -8.52
C LYS A 331 -19.80 4.11 -7.77
N PRO A 332 -20.93 3.63 -8.33
CA PRO A 332 -21.65 2.50 -7.77
C PRO A 332 -20.74 1.28 -7.53
N GLY A 333 -20.85 0.67 -6.35
CA GLY A 333 -20.01 -0.44 -5.92
C GLY A 333 -18.62 -0.06 -5.37
N SER A 334 -18.31 1.23 -5.23
CA SER A 334 -17.15 1.67 -4.43
C SER A 334 -17.47 1.70 -2.93
N THR A 335 -16.45 1.63 -2.08
CA THR A 335 -16.59 1.57 -0.61
C THR A 335 -15.79 2.67 0.07
N TYR A 336 -16.42 3.37 1.01
CA TYR A 336 -15.73 4.28 1.93
C TYR A 336 -15.63 3.62 3.32
N LEU A 337 -14.41 3.23 3.71
CA LEU A 337 -14.11 2.72 5.04
C LEU A 337 -13.87 3.91 5.99
N VAL A 338 -14.54 3.87 7.15
CA VAL A 338 -14.44 4.90 8.18
C VAL A 338 -14.06 4.25 9.50
N ASP A 339 -12.86 4.58 9.99
CA ASP A 339 -12.55 4.37 11.40
C ASP A 339 -13.12 5.51 12.25
N ALA A 340 -13.80 5.17 13.34
CA ALA A 340 -14.28 6.13 14.33
C ALA A 340 -14.01 5.61 15.74
N THR A 341 -13.92 6.51 16.71
CA THR A 341 -13.69 6.18 18.12
C THR A 341 -14.80 6.71 19.01
N ALA A 342 -14.87 6.16 20.22
CA ALA A 342 -15.83 6.55 21.25
C ALA A 342 -15.74 8.02 21.69
N ASP A 343 -14.55 8.62 21.66
CA ASP A 343 -14.30 10.02 22.03
C ASP A 343 -14.63 11.01 20.90
N GLY A 344 -15.34 10.56 19.86
CA GLY A 344 -15.79 11.41 18.76
C GLY A 344 -14.72 11.66 17.69
N LYS A 345 -13.55 11.00 17.77
CA LYS A 345 -12.58 11.06 16.67
C LYS A 345 -13.03 10.11 15.55
N LYS A 346 -12.68 10.48 14.32
CA LYS A 346 -13.16 9.82 13.11
C LYS A 346 -12.30 10.18 11.93
N ASP A 347 -12.14 9.19 11.07
CA ASP A 347 -11.67 9.37 9.70
C ASP A 347 -12.53 10.42 9.01
N ARG A 348 -11.87 11.24 8.20
CA ARG A 348 -12.55 12.34 7.51
C ARG A 348 -11.99 12.57 6.12
N VAL A 349 -12.89 12.86 5.20
CA VAL A 349 -12.57 13.28 3.84
C VAL A 349 -13.05 14.72 3.66
N LYS A 350 -12.12 15.62 3.31
CA LYS A 350 -12.43 17.01 2.99
C LYS A 350 -12.30 17.21 1.48
N VAL A 351 -13.39 17.55 0.82
CA VAL A 351 -13.45 17.79 -0.62
C VAL A 351 -13.55 19.30 -0.88
N ILE A 352 -12.60 19.85 -1.61
CA ILE A 352 -12.62 21.29 -1.94
C ILE A 352 -13.61 21.59 -3.08
N GLY A 353 -13.93 20.60 -3.91
CA GLY A 353 -14.95 20.68 -4.96
C GLY A 353 -16.27 20.01 -4.58
N THR A 354 -16.90 19.38 -5.58
CA THR A 354 -18.13 18.62 -5.45
C THR A 354 -17.83 17.18 -5.06
N ALA A 355 -18.55 16.63 -4.08
CA ALA A 355 -18.55 15.19 -3.82
C ALA A 355 -19.77 14.54 -4.49
N ASN A 356 -19.52 13.73 -5.51
CA ASN A 356 -20.53 12.89 -6.17
C ASN A 356 -20.58 11.53 -5.44
N LEU A 357 -21.68 11.26 -4.76
CA LEU A 357 -21.85 10.13 -3.84
C LEU A 357 -22.68 9.02 -4.50
N ALA A 358 -22.14 7.79 -4.42
CA ALA A 358 -22.78 6.51 -4.70
C ALA A 358 -22.02 5.44 -3.89
N GLY A 359 -22.35 4.15 -4.03
CA GLY A 359 -21.62 3.09 -3.33
C GLY A 359 -21.98 3.05 -1.83
N SER A 360 -21.10 2.51 -0.98
CA SER A 360 -21.43 2.25 0.42
C SER A 360 -20.41 2.78 1.42
N VAL A 361 -20.87 3.12 2.61
CA VAL A 361 -20.01 3.40 3.78
C VAL A 361 -19.92 2.16 4.67
N VAL A 362 -18.72 1.85 5.14
CA VAL A 362 -18.49 0.79 6.11
C VAL A 362 -17.79 1.39 7.32
N HIS A 363 -18.44 1.31 8.47
CA HIS A 363 -17.85 1.67 9.73
C HIS A 363 -16.95 0.53 10.22
N VAL A 364 -15.67 0.83 10.37
CA VAL A 364 -14.67 -0.07 10.94
C VAL A 364 -14.43 0.41 12.37
N GLY A 365 -15.03 -0.28 13.33
CA GLY A 365 -14.95 0.15 14.72
C GLY A 365 -13.63 -0.25 15.37
N SER A 366 -12.86 0.70 15.91
CA SER A 366 -11.62 0.41 16.65
C SER A 366 -11.91 -0.08 18.08
N GLY A 367 -12.73 -1.11 18.28
CA GLY A 367 -12.99 -1.73 19.59
C GLY A 367 -13.43 -0.76 20.73
N GLY A 368 -13.92 0.42 20.38
CA GLY A 368 -14.20 1.53 21.29
C GLY A 368 -15.53 1.39 22.04
N THR A 369 -15.70 2.17 23.09
CA THR A 369 -16.94 2.28 23.88
C THR A 369 -17.83 3.40 23.33
N TYR A 370 -18.39 3.21 22.13
CA TYR A 370 -19.26 4.20 21.48
C TYR A 370 -20.50 4.48 22.34
N ALA A 371 -20.85 5.76 22.48
CA ALA A 371 -22.11 6.17 23.07
C ALA A 371 -23.24 6.03 22.04
N GLU A 372 -24.45 5.77 22.52
CA GLU A 372 -25.66 5.72 21.68
C GLU A 372 -25.81 7.02 20.88
N SER A 373 -26.07 6.88 19.58
CA SER A 373 -26.32 7.99 18.65
C SER A 373 -25.17 9.00 18.55
N THR A 374 -23.92 8.53 18.66
CA THR A 374 -22.75 9.39 18.40
C THR A 374 -22.69 9.75 16.92
N ALA A 375 -22.62 11.05 16.63
CA ALA A 375 -22.56 11.59 15.27
C ALA A 375 -21.12 11.89 14.85
N TYR A 376 -20.74 11.42 13.67
CA TYR A 376 -19.41 11.56 13.08
C TYR A 376 -19.50 12.23 11.71
N THR A 377 -19.03 13.47 11.58
CA THR A 377 -18.84 14.07 10.26
C THR A 377 -17.67 13.38 9.55
N ILE A 378 -17.99 12.51 8.60
CA ILE A 378 -17.02 11.67 7.86
C ILE A 378 -16.63 12.30 6.53
N LEU A 379 -17.49 13.11 5.92
CA LEU A 379 -17.18 13.82 4.68
C LEU A 379 -17.71 15.25 4.74
N SER A 380 -16.91 16.20 4.26
CA SER A 380 -17.35 17.57 3.99
C SER A 380 -16.94 17.99 2.58
N ALA A 381 -17.80 18.73 1.89
CA ALA A 381 -17.57 19.20 0.53
C ALA A 381 -18.06 20.63 0.33
N THR A 382 -17.64 21.27 -0.77
CA THR A 382 -18.25 22.53 -1.21
C THR A 382 -19.69 22.30 -1.68
N SER A 383 -19.96 21.17 -2.33
CA SER A 383 -21.32 20.72 -2.62
C SER A 383 -21.41 19.19 -2.63
N LEU A 384 -22.58 18.65 -2.33
CA LEU A 384 -22.89 17.23 -2.43
C LEU A 384 -23.85 16.97 -3.59
N ASN A 385 -23.60 15.89 -4.32
CA ASN A 385 -24.48 15.40 -5.37
C ASN A 385 -24.70 13.89 -5.16
N GLY A 386 -25.96 13.46 -5.09
CA GLY A 386 -26.32 12.07 -4.76
C GLY A 386 -26.17 11.73 -3.27
N HIS A 387 -26.21 10.43 -2.97
CA HIS A 387 -26.14 9.87 -1.62
C HIS A 387 -25.41 8.53 -1.67
N PHE A 388 -24.84 8.09 -0.56
CA PHE A 388 -24.41 6.70 -0.44
C PHE A 388 -25.62 5.76 -0.43
N ASP A 389 -25.48 4.60 -1.06
CA ASP A 389 -26.53 3.58 -1.20
C ASP A 389 -26.85 2.89 0.13
N SER A 390 -25.83 2.71 0.98
CA SER A 390 -25.98 2.06 2.29
C SER A 390 -24.85 2.39 3.27
N ALA A 391 -25.09 2.11 4.55
CA ALA A 391 -24.08 2.07 5.59
C ALA A 391 -24.14 0.74 6.36
N SER A 392 -22.98 0.21 6.75
CA SER A 392 -22.88 -1.03 7.52
C SER A 392 -21.82 -0.97 8.61
N SER A 393 -21.99 -1.79 9.64
CA SER A 393 -21.09 -1.94 10.78
C SER A 393 -21.20 -3.38 11.27
N ASP A 394 -20.12 -3.93 11.82
CA ASP A 394 -20.12 -5.27 12.40
C ASP A 394 -20.64 -5.31 13.86
N MET A 395 -21.31 -4.26 14.32
CA MET A 395 -21.81 -4.18 15.71
C MET A 395 -23.13 -4.95 15.90
N ALA A 396 -23.25 -5.63 17.03
CA ALA A 396 -24.42 -6.42 17.41
C ALA A 396 -25.65 -5.57 17.74
N TYR A 397 -25.47 -4.50 18.50
CA TYR A 397 -26.55 -3.66 18.99
C TYR A 397 -26.68 -2.33 18.27
N LEU A 398 -25.63 -1.88 17.59
CA LEU A 398 -25.59 -0.61 16.87
C LEU A 398 -25.76 -0.82 15.37
N GLN A 399 -26.46 0.10 14.73
CA GLN A 399 -26.67 0.18 13.29
C GLN A 399 -26.28 1.58 12.83
N PRO A 400 -25.46 1.68 11.78
CA PRO A 400 -25.11 2.97 11.22
C PRO A 400 -26.28 3.55 10.41
N SER A 401 -26.46 4.86 10.54
CA SER A 401 -27.33 5.67 9.70
C SER A 401 -26.50 6.81 9.10
N LEU A 402 -26.89 7.28 7.91
CA LEU A 402 -26.23 8.42 7.25
C LEU A 402 -27.22 9.56 7.10
N SER A 403 -26.78 10.76 7.45
CA SER A 403 -27.50 11.99 7.16
C SER A 403 -26.64 12.92 6.32
N HIS A 404 -27.30 13.70 5.47
CA HIS A 404 -26.66 14.64 4.55
C HIS A 404 -27.19 16.03 4.89
N GLN A 405 -26.41 16.83 5.62
CA GLN A 405 -26.79 18.19 6.04
C GLN A 405 -25.61 19.13 5.81
N ASP A 406 -25.87 20.38 5.41
CA ASP A 406 -24.84 21.42 5.26
C ASP A 406 -23.61 21.01 4.43
N ASN A 407 -23.83 20.28 3.32
CA ASN A 407 -22.79 19.70 2.47
C ASN A 407 -21.81 18.77 3.19
N GLN A 408 -22.30 18.11 4.25
CA GLN A 408 -21.58 17.11 5.02
C GLN A 408 -22.33 15.78 5.02
N VAL A 409 -21.56 14.70 5.14
CA VAL A 409 -22.07 13.36 5.43
C VAL A 409 -21.76 13.06 6.88
N VAL A 410 -22.81 12.82 7.65
CA VAL A 410 -22.73 12.49 9.07
C VAL A 410 -23.18 11.06 9.28
N LEU A 411 -22.25 10.24 9.79
CA LEU A 411 -22.49 8.87 10.22
C LEU A 411 -22.93 8.87 11.68
N THR A 412 -24.08 8.28 11.97
CA THR A 412 -24.57 8.10 13.34
C THR A 412 -24.68 6.61 13.66
N LEU A 413 -24.29 6.20 14.86
CA LEU A 413 -24.45 4.81 15.33
C LEU A 413 -25.62 4.71 16.30
N ASP A 414 -26.79 4.30 15.80
CA ASP A 414 -28.02 4.17 16.56
C ASP A 414 -28.24 2.74 17.05
N LYS A 415 -29.06 2.52 18.07
CA LYS A 415 -29.48 1.17 18.44
C LYS A 415 -30.34 0.57 17.33
N LYS A 416 -30.09 -0.69 16.99
CA LYS A 416 -30.98 -1.47 16.11
C LYS A 416 -32.40 -1.45 16.65
N GLN A 417 -33.37 -1.56 15.75
CA GLN A 417 -34.78 -1.67 16.11
C GLN A 417 -35.23 -3.13 16.03
N VAL A 418 -36.02 -3.57 17.01
CA VAL A 418 -36.67 -4.89 17.05
C VAL A 418 -38.18 -4.70 17.16
N PRO A 419 -39.02 -5.67 16.71
CA PRO A 419 -40.46 -5.60 16.93
C PRO A 419 -40.79 -5.46 18.43
N ALA A 420 -41.72 -4.58 18.78
CA ALA A 420 -42.25 -4.54 20.15
C ALA A 420 -43.02 -5.84 20.39
N GLU A 421 -42.66 -6.58 21.44
CA GLU A 421 -43.47 -7.71 21.89
C GLU A 421 -44.85 -7.15 22.32
N PRO A 422 -45.97 -7.75 21.89
CA PRO A 422 -47.27 -7.36 22.39
C PRO A 422 -47.31 -7.56 23.90
N ASP A 423 -47.78 -6.56 24.64
CA ASP A 423 -47.89 -6.57 26.11
C ASP A 423 -48.64 -7.83 26.59
N SER A 424 -47.89 -8.86 26.99
CA SER A 424 -48.45 -9.99 27.72
C SER A 424 -47.47 -10.43 28.80
N LYS A 425 -47.25 -9.57 29.80
CA LYS A 425 -46.83 -10.02 31.12
C LYS A 425 -47.88 -9.60 32.13
N PRO A 426 -48.65 -10.53 32.74
CA PRO A 426 -49.55 -10.17 33.81
C PRO A 426 -48.71 -9.63 34.97
N SER A 427 -48.93 -8.36 35.31
CA SER A 427 -48.49 -7.83 36.59
C SER A 427 -49.04 -8.74 37.69
N PRO A 428 -48.24 -9.19 38.68
CA PRO A 428 -48.76 -9.91 39.84
C PRO A 428 -49.85 -9.04 40.48
N GLY A 429 -51.09 -9.51 40.43
CA GLY A 429 -52.23 -8.79 40.98
C GLY A 429 -52.01 -8.54 42.47
N LYS A 430 -52.12 -7.27 42.87
CA LYS A 430 -52.43 -6.89 44.24
C LYS A 430 -53.72 -7.64 44.65
N PRO A 431 -53.82 -8.24 45.85
CA PRO A 431 -55.07 -8.85 46.30
C PRO A 431 -56.18 -7.82 46.23
N VAL A 432 -57.23 -8.14 45.47
CA VAL A 432 -58.43 -7.33 45.34
C VAL A 432 -59.33 -7.68 46.53
N ASP A 433 -59.60 -6.72 47.40
CA ASP A 433 -60.69 -6.84 48.37
C ASP A 433 -62.00 -6.91 47.58
N ASN A 434 -62.76 -7.95 47.85
CA ASN A 434 -64.05 -8.22 47.25
C ASN A 434 -65.12 -7.46 48.03
N ASP A 435 -65.63 -6.36 47.48
CA ASP A 435 -66.90 -5.81 47.92
C ASP A 435 -67.80 -5.43 46.74
N ASN A 436 -69.06 -5.75 46.95
CA ASN A 436 -70.14 -5.99 46.00
C ASN A 436 -70.80 -4.70 45.48
N GLY A 437 -71.17 -4.63 44.19
CA GLY A 437 -71.87 -3.46 43.64
C GLY A 437 -72.27 -3.52 42.16
N ASN A 438 -73.39 -4.19 41.90
CA ASN A 438 -74.33 -4.12 40.76
C ASN A 438 -74.26 -2.89 39.80
N GLY A 439 -74.32 -3.14 38.47
CA GLY A 439 -75.10 -2.28 37.57
C GLY A 439 -74.55 -1.96 36.16
N ASN A 440 -75.08 -2.69 35.17
CA ASN A 440 -75.49 -2.25 33.82
C ASN A 440 -74.46 -1.92 32.70
N SER A 441 -74.71 -2.57 31.56
CA SER A 441 -74.15 -2.36 30.22
C SER A 441 -74.42 -0.96 29.65
N ASN A 442 -73.45 -0.37 28.94
CA ASN A 442 -73.68 0.09 27.57
C ASN A 442 -72.36 0.32 26.79
N THR A 443 -72.43 -0.03 25.51
CA THR A 443 -71.43 0.04 24.45
C THR A 443 -71.01 1.47 24.10
N GLY A 444 -69.71 1.66 23.83
CA GLY A 444 -69.15 2.90 23.32
C GLY A 444 -67.82 2.68 22.59
N ASN A 445 -67.92 2.53 21.28
CA ASN A 445 -66.87 2.48 20.26
C ASN A 445 -65.74 3.51 20.48
N GLY A 446 -64.48 3.07 20.37
CA GLY A 446 -63.29 3.91 20.36
C GLY A 446 -62.10 3.15 19.79
N GLY A 447 -61.83 3.37 18.50
CA GLY A 447 -60.74 2.73 17.76
C GLY A 447 -59.36 3.01 18.33
N GLY A 448 -58.50 2.01 18.27
CA GLY A 448 -57.09 2.08 18.63
C GLY A 448 -56.27 1.27 17.63
N ASN A 449 -55.53 2.00 16.81
CA ASN A 449 -54.59 1.58 15.77
C ASN A 449 -53.67 0.44 16.25
N THR A 450 -53.62 -0.69 15.55
CA THR A 450 -52.56 -1.70 15.71
C THR A 450 -51.30 -1.18 15.02
N ASP A 451 -50.63 -0.22 15.67
CA ASP A 451 -49.25 0.10 15.36
C ASP A 451 -48.41 -1.09 15.82
N SER A 452 -47.95 -1.92 14.89
CA SER A 452 -46.91 -2.91 15.16
C SER A 452 -45.60 -2.14 15.41
N GLY A 453 -45.52 -1.51 16.58
CA GLY A 453 -44.44 -0.63 16.97
C GLY A 453 -43.11 -1.37 17.02
N THR A 454 -42.03 -0.70 16.60
CA THR A 454 -40.67 -1.16 16.84
C THR A 454 -40.13 -0.50 18.11
N ARG A 455 -39.25 -1.18 18.84
CA ARG A 455 -38.50 -0.63 19.96
C ARG A 455 -36.98 -0.76 19.74
N PRO A 456 -36.15 0.08 20.38
CA PRO A 456 -34.72 -0.13 20.41
C PRO A 456 -34.36 -1.51 20.98
N ILE A 457 -33.37 -2.16 20.38
CA ILE A 457 -32.84 -3.45 20.83
C ILE A 457 -32.32 -3.33 22.27
N GLU A 458 -32.64 -4.29 23.11
CA GLU A 458 -32.12 -4.43 24.47
C GLU A 458 -31.11 -5.56 24.52
N PHE A 459 -30.23 -5.53 25.52
CA PHE A 459 -29.20 -6.56 25.70
C PHE A 459 -29.78 -7.98 25.79
N ALA A 460 -30.98 -8.13 26.36
CA ALA A 460 -31.65 -9.41 26.48
C ALA A 460 -32.16 -9.99 25.15
N ASP A 461 -32.31 -9.17 24.10
CA ASP A 461 -32.81 -9.63 22.79
C ASP A 461 -31.80 -10.52 22.06
N LEU A 462 -30.51 -10.41 22.38
CA LEU A 462 -29.44 -11.25 21.83
C LEU A 462 -28.92 -12.31 22.82
N ALA A 463 -29.59 -12.47 23.96
CA ALA A 463 -29.30 -13.50 24.95
C ALA A 463 -30.15 -14.77 24.71
N VAL A 464 -29.55 -15.96 24.89
CA VAL A 464 -30.18 -17.23 24.51
C VAL A 464 -30.92 -17.87 25.69
N THR A 465 -30.25 -17.99 26.85
CA THR A 465 -30.80 -18.70 28.02
C THR A 465 -31.50 -17.77 29.01
N GLY A 466 -32.20 -18.35 29.99
CA GLY A 466 -32.82 -17.60 31.08
C GLY A 466 -31.81 -16.86 31.98
N ASN A 467 -30.66 -17.47 32.27
CA ASN A 467 -29.63 -16.80 33.08
C ASN A 467 -28.89 -15.73 32.27
N GLN A 468 -28.63 -15.97 30.97
CA GLN A 468 -28.08 -14.94 30.09
C GLN A 468 -28.99 -13.72 30.00
N ARG A 469 -30.31 -13.92 29.85
CA ARG A 469 -31.29 -12.81 29.86
C ARG A 469 -31.31 -12.07 31.21
N SER A 470 -31.20 -12.79 32.33
CA SER A 470 -31.09 -12.17 33.65
C SER A 470 -29.82 -11.31 33.79
N ALA A 471 -28.67 -11.81 33.34
CA ALA A 471 -27.42 -11.07 33.31
C ALA A 471 -27.49 -9.86 32.36
N ALA A 472 -28.06 -10.04 31.17
CA ALA A 472 -28.25 -8.98 30.19
C ALA A 472 -29.14 -7.85 30.73
N ASN A 473 -30.25 -8.18 31.39
CA ASN A 473 -31.13 -7.20 32.05
C ASN A 473 -30.41 -6.47 33.21
N ALA A 474 -29.58 -7.17 33.98
CA ALA A 474 -28.77 -6.52 35.02
C ALA A 474 -27.80 -5.51 34.42
N VAL A 475 -27.08 -5.87 33.34
CA VAL A 475 -26.20 -4.94 32.63
C VAL A 475 -26.97 -3.79 31.99
N GLN A 476 -28.17 -4.04 31.44
CA GLN A 476 -29.04 -3.04 30.81
C GLN A 476 -29.51 -1.97 31.82
N SER A 477 -29.65 -2.33 33.10
CA SER A 477 -30.05 -1.42 34.18
C SER A 477 -28.90 -0.52 34.69
N LEU A 478 -27.66 -0.78 34.28
CA LEU A 478 -26.52 0.03 34.70
C LEU A 478 -26.58 1.43 34.08
N PRO A 479 -25.98 2.45 34.74
CA PRO A 479 -25.80 3.76 34.13
C PRO A 479 -25.11 3.66 32.76
N LYS A 480 -25.54 4.46 31.78
CA LYS A 480 -25.01 4.42 30.40
C LYS A 480 -23.50 4.73 30.31
N ASN A 481 -22.96 5.42 31.31
CA ASN A 481 -21.53 5.71 31.46
C ASN A 481 -20.73 4.58 32.15
N SER A 482 -21.38 3.49 32.56
CA SER A 482 -20.71 2.30 33.10
C SER A 482 -19.87 1.64 32.01
N SER A 483 -18.62 1.34 32.32
CA SER A 483 -17.71 0.65 31.40
C SER A 483 -18.28 -0.68 30.90
N LEU A 484 -19.02 -1.40 31.75
CA LEU A 484 -19.67 -2.67 31.39
C LEU A 484 -20.85 -2.47 30.42
N TYR A 485 -21.68 -1.45 30.65
CA TYR A 485 -22.79 -1.12 29.74
C TYR A 485 -22.23 -0.80 28.35
N THR A 486 -21.27 0.13 28.28
CA THR A 486 -20.72 0.57 27.01
C THR A 486 -19.91 -0.53 26.33
N ARG A 487 -19.26 -1.43 27.08
CA ARG A 487 -18.59 -2.60 26.49
C ARG A 487 -19.57 -3.56 25.82
N VAL A 488 -20.71 -3.86 26.46
CA VAL A 488 -21.72 -4.77 25.90
C VAL A 488 -22.42 -4.17 24.69
N LEU A 489 -22.71 -2.87 24.72
CA LEU A 489 -23.31 -2.14 23.59
C LEU A 489 -22.48 -2.25 22.30
N ASN A 490 -21.16 -2.35 22.44
CA ASN A 490 -20.20 -2.32 21.33
C ASN A 490 -19.66 -3.70 20.94
N LEU A 491 -20.35 -4.77 21.36
CA LEU A 491 -19.98 -6.13 20.97
C LEU A 491 -20.17 -6.34 19.45
N PRO A 492 -19.25 -7.05 18.78
CA PRO A 492 -19.44 -7.48 17.40
C PRO A 492 -20.63 -8.43 17.25
N ASN A 493 -21.20 -8.52 16.04
CA ASN A 493 -22.24 -9.49 15.73
C ASN A 493 -21.77 -10.91 16.11
N GLY A 494 -22.66 -11.68 16.76
CA GLY A 494 -22.36 -13.04 17.24
C GLY A 494 -21.63 -13.15 18.58
N ALA A 495 -21.05 -12.07 19.11
CA ALA A 495 -20.38 -12.08 20.43
C ALA A 495 -21.31 -12.05 21.67
N PRO A 496 -22.53 -11.44 21.67
CA PRO A 496 -23.32 -11.26 22.89
C PRO A 496 -23.61 -12.52 23.71
N ALA A 497 -24.01 -13.63 23.06
CA ALA A 497 -24.39 -14.84 23.77
C ALA A 497 -23.24 -15.41 24.62
N GLY A 498 -22.01 -15.42 24.09
CA GLY A 498 -20.83 -15.88 24.82
C GLY A 498 -20.51 -14.98 26.02
N VAL A 499 -20.58 -13.66 25.83
CA VAL A 499 -20.32 -12.69 26.91
C VAL A 499 -21.33 -12.83 28.05
N PHE A 500 -22.62 -13.03 27.75
CA PHE A 500 -23.60 -13.25 28.81
C PHE A 500 -23.50 -14.64 29.45
N ALA A 501 -23.01 -15.67 28.75
CA ALA A 501 -22.72 -16.97 29.36
C ALA A 501 -21.61 -16.86 30.42
N ASP A 502 -20.60 -16.03 30.16
CA ASP A 502 -19.53 -15.75 31.13
C ASP A 502 -20.04 -14.91 32.32
N LEU A 503 -20.81 -13.85 32.04
CA LEU A 503 -21.36 -12.97 33.08
C LEU A 503 -22.40 -13.67 33.99
N SER A 504 -23.17 -14.61 33.44
CA SER A 504 -24.15 -15.40 34.21
C SER A 504 -23.53 -16.59 34.94
N GLY A 505 -22.27 -16.92 34.66
CA GLY A 505 -21.59 -18.09 35.23
C GLY A 505 -22.03 -19.43 34.62
N GLU A 506 -22.79 -19.43 33.52
CA GLU A 506 -23.27 -20.66 32.86
C GLU A 506 -22.13 -21.54 32.32
N SER A 507 -21.00 -20.91 31.95
CA SER A 507 -19.78 -21.63 31.56
C SER A 507 -19.26 -22.55 32.68
N PHE A 508 -19.38 -22.11 33.94
CA PHE A 508 -18.99 -22.90 35.12
C PHE A 508 -20.10 -23.88 35.56
N GLY A 509 -21.37 -23.46 35.47
CA GLY A 509 -22.51 -24.29 35.85
C GLY A 509 -22.73 -25.51 34.97
N SER A 510 -22.52 -25.38 33.65
CA SER A 510 -22.61 -26.50 32.70
C SER A 510 -21.46 -27.51 32.89
N SER A 511 -20.25 -27.02 33.16
CA SER A 511 -19.08 -27.84 33.49
C SER A 511 -19.30 -28.66 34.77
N VAL A 512 -19.86 -28.04 35.81
CA VAL A 512 -20.19 -28.74 37.07
C VAL A 512 -21.34 -29.73 36.89
N SER A 513 -22.36 -29.39 36.09
CA SER A 513 -23.49 -30.30 35.80
C SER A 513 -23.05 -31.51 34.95
N ALA A 514 -22.11 -31.33 34.01
CA ALA A 514 -21.44 -32.42 33.32
C ALA A 514 -20.58 -33.24 34.29
N MET A 515 -19.83 -32.56 35.17
CA MET A 515 -19.17 -33.06 36.39
C MET A 515 -20.02 -34.09 37.15
N GLN A 516 -21.20 -33.62 37.54
CA GLN A 516 -22.17 -34.32 38.37
C GLN A 516 -22.89 -35.43 37.60
N ASN A 517 -23.19 -35.27 36.31
CA ASN A 517 -23.75 -36.34 35.49
C ASN A 517 -22.77 -37.51 35.32
N VAL A 518 -21.48 -37.23 35.11
CA VAL A 518 -20.43 -38.27 35.10
C VAL A 518 -20.32 -38.94 36.47
N SER A 519 -20.34 -38.15 37.56
CA SER A 519 -20.26 -38.68 38.92
C SER A 519 -21.46 -39.56 39.29
N ASN A 520 -22.68 -39.19 38.85
CA ASN A 520 -23.90 -39.96 39.05
C ASN A 520 -23.92 -41.25 38.21
N ASN A 521 -23.33 -41.24 37.01
CA ASN A 521 -23.15 -42.45 36.21
C ASN A 521 -22.12 -43.40 36.83
N VAL A 522 -21.01 -42.88 37.37
CA VAL A 522 -19.98 -43.70 38.04
C VAL A 522 -20.48 -44.29 39.37
N ALA A 523 -21.30 -43.55 40.13
CA ALA A 523 -21.88 -44.04 41.39
C ALA A 523 -22.97 -45.10 41.18
N SER A 524 -23.66 -45.11 40.04
CA SER A 524 -24.72 -46.07 39.73
C SER A 524 -24.21 -47.35 39.05
N LEU A 525 -23.05 -47.30 38.38
CA LEU A 525 -22.39 -48.43 37.70
C LEU A 525 -22.22 -49.70 38.58
N PRO A 526 -21.76 -49.63 39.85
CA PRO A 526 -21.63 -50.81 40.70
C PRO A 526 -22.97 -51.47 41.03
N THR A 527 -24.02 -50.66 41.24
CA THR A 527 -25.37 -51.16 41.56
C THR A 527 -26.09 -51.74 40.36
N ALA A 528 -25.81 -51.22 39.15
CA ALA A 528 -26.31 -51.76 37.90
C ALA A 528 -25.66 -53.12 37.57
N GLN A 529 -24.35 -53.27 37.82
CA GLN A 529 -23.65 -54.55 37.69
C GLN A 529 -24.10 -55.58 38.73
N LEU A 530 -24.39 -55.15 39.96
CA LEU A 530 -24.92 -56.05 41.00
C LEU A 530 -26.33 -56.56 40.68
N ARG A 531 -27.20 -55.73 40.09
CA ARG A 531 -28.53 -56.17 39.61
C ARG A 531 -28.45 -57.06 38.37
N ALA A 532 -27.48 -56.82 37.48
CA ALA A 532 -27.28 -57.66 36.30
C ALA A 532 -26.74 -59.06 36.63
N ASN A 533 -25.97 -59.20 37.71
CA ASN A 533 -25.43 -60.49 38.18
C ASN A 533 -26.37 -61.27 39.12
N MET A 534 -27.57 -60.74 39.41
CA MET A 534 -28.57 -61.34 40.30
C MET A 534 -29.80 -61.89 39.55
N ASN A 535 -29.78 -61.92 38.21
CA ASN A 535 -30.81 -62.55 37.36
C ASN A 535 -30.25 -63.75 36.60
#